data_AF-A0A8H7QR36-F1
#
_entry.id   AF-A0A8H7QR36-F1
#
_cell.length_a   1.000
_cell.length_b   1.000
_cell.length_c   1.000
_cell.angle_alpha   90.00
_cell.angle_beta   90.00
_cell.angle_gamma   90.00
#
_symmetry.space_group_name_H-M   'P 1'
#
loop_
_entity.id
_entity.type
_entity.pdbx_description
1 polymer ?
#
loop_
_entity_poly.entity_id
_entity_poly.type
_entity_poly.pdbx_seq_one_letter_code
_entity_poly.pdbx_strand_id
1 'polypeptide(L)'
;MSFIKSFSNLVLTRSLSTRSLHPKKFVSILENVPIKPRNPWQIYLRENINNYKNENGKVELKVATRLMGDKWKALDETEKARCKKIYEQEVEAHNIKKNEALKNATPQQFFEENRLRRKYKLNLIKDPSQPKRPMNSFMYFLQHLRETKDPVMKRGDVKEQATSASDLYKALSEAEKAVRHIINDKQDNVLICLQMIK
;
A
#
# COMPACT_ATOMS: atom_id res chain seq x y z
N MET A 1 59.85 4.70 41.86
CA MET A 1 59.02 3.93 40.91
C MET A 1 57.80 4.77 40.58
N SER A 2 57.88 5.49 39.46
CA SER A 2 56.80 6.30 38.87
C SER A 2 55.67 5.40 38.40
N PHE A 3 54.41 5.87 38.43
CA PHE A 3 53.54 5.99 37.25
C PHE A 3 52.10 6.38 37.69
N ILE A 4 51.88 7.68 37.79
CA ILE A 4 50.56 8.31 37.67
C ILE A 4 50.10 8.06 36.23
N LYS A 5 49.10 7.19 36.03
CA LYS A 5 48.45 7.03 34.72
C LYS A 5 47.21 7.90 34.64
N SER A 6 47.34 8.89 33.77
CA SER A 6 46.40 9.85 33.24
C SER A 6 44.95 9.36 33.10
N PHE A 7 44.02 10.17 33.60
CA PHE A 7 42.73 10.37 32.97
C PHE A 7 42.94 11.06 31.63
N SER A 8 42.82 10.30 30.53
CA SER A 8 42.77 10.84 29.18
C SER A 8 41.38 10.61 28.59
N ASN A 9 40.57 11.66 28.65
CA ASN A 9 39.51 12.05 27.71
C ASN A 9 39.16 11.02 26.62
N LEU A 10 38.15 10.19 26.88
CA LEU A 10 37.37 9.54 25.81
C LEU A 10 36.18 10.43 25.45
N VAL A 11 36.48 11.59 24.85
CA VAL A 11 35.55 12.27 23.95
C VAL A 11 36.06 12.03 22.54
N LEU A 12 35.66 10.91 21.96
CA LEU A 12 35.59 10.80 20.51
C LEU A 12 34.18 10.30 20.16
N THR A 13 33.29 11.29 20.08
CA THR A 13 32.30 11.44 19.02
C THR A 13 32.10 10.17 18.19
N ARG A 14 31.08 9.36 18.53
CA ARG A 14 30.33 8.73 17.46
C ARG A 14 29.76 9.89 16.65
N SER A 15 30.51 10.30 15.63
CA SER A 15 29.95 10.91 14.45
C SER A 15 28.77 10.01 14.08
N LEU A 16 27.57 10.43 14.49
CA LEU A 16 26.37 10.06 13.76
C LEU A 16 26.68 10.60 12.37
N SER A 17 27.27 9.73 11.54
CA SER A 17 27.38 9.97 10.12
C SER A 17 26.01 10.45 9.74
N THR A 18 25.93 11.75 9.45
CA THR A 18 24.78 12.39 8.85
C THR A 18 24.74 11.77 7.46
N ARG A 19 24.30 10.51 7.38
CA ARG A 19 23.98 9.81 6.14
C ARG A 19 23.11 10.80 5.41
N SER A 20 23.68 11.35 4.35
CA SER A 20 23.13 12.38 3.48
C SER A 20 21.61 12.38 3.54
N LEU A 21 21.04 13.46 4.07
CA LEU A 21 19.63 13.54 4.43
C LEU A 21 18.67 13.43 3.23
N HIS A 22 19.19 13.33 2.02
CA HIS A 22 18.44 13.11 0.79
C HIS A 22 19.30 12.21 -0.09
N PRO A 23 18.93 10.94 -0.34
CA PRO A 23 19.61 10.17 -1.38
C PRO A 23 19.44 10.96 -2.68
N LYS A 24 20.55 11.42 -3.27
CA LYS A 24 20.54 12.23 -4.51
C LYS A 24 19.87 11.52 -5.70
N LYS A 25 19.64 10.21 -5.58
CA LYS A 25 18.92 9.37 -6.54
C LYS A 25 18.15 8.31 -5.76
N PHE A 26 16.91 8.62 -5.36
CA PHE A 26 15.98 7.58 -4.92
C PHE A 26 15.47 6.88 -6.18
N VAL A 27 16.04 5.72 -6.49
CA VAL A 27 15.53 4.87 -7.57
C VAL A 27 14.35 4.11 -7.00
N SER A 28 13.13 4.58 -7.31
CA SER A 28 11.92 3.91 -6.85
C SER A 28 11.61 2.73 -7.76
N ILE A 29 11.04 1.66 -7.19
CA ILE A 29 10.42 0.59 -7.99
C ILE A 29 9.41 1.16 -9.00
N LEU A 30 8.77 2.28 -8.65
CA LEU A 30 7.75 2.94 -9.46
C LEU A 30 8.29 4.11 -10.32
N GLU A 31 9.60 4.24 -10.49
CA GLU A 31 10.19 5.37 -11.23
C GLU A 31 9.74 5.42 -12.70
N ASN A 32 9.71 4.27 -13.37
CA ASN A 32 9.30 4.15 -14.78
C ASN A 32 7.79 3.94 -14.96
N VAL A 33 7.03 3.94 -13.86
CA VAL A 33 5.58 3.80 -13.90
C VAL A 33 4.99 5.19 -14.18
N PRO A 34 4.09 5.32 -15.17
CA PRO A 34 3.45 6.61 -15.44
C PRO A 34 2.74 7.07 -14.17
N ILE A 35 2.63 8.39 -13.98
CA ILE A 35 1.98 8.96 -12.81
C ILE A 35 0.50 8.54 -12.81
N LYS A 36 -0.09 8.39 -11.62
CA LYS A 36 -1.52 8.13 -11.47
C LYS A 36 -2.33 9.08 -12.38
N PRO A 37 -3.24 8.55 -13.21
CA PRO A 37 -3.96 9.36 -14.19
C PRO A 37 -4.83 10.41 -13.51
N ARG A 38 -5.01 11.52 -14.23
CA ARG A 38 -5.83 12.65 -13.80
C ARG A 38 -7.30 12.31 -13.99
N ASN A 39 -8.17 12.84 -13.13
CA ASN A 39 -9.61 12.62 -13.29
C ASN A 39 -10.12 13.21 -14.63
N PRO A 40 -11.29 12.78 -15.14
CA PRO A 40 -11.80 13.26 -16.44
C PRO A 40 -11.90 14.80 -16.55
N TRP A 41 -12.30 15.48 -15.47
CA TRP A 41 -12.33 16.94 -15.40
C TRP A 41 -10.93 17.57 -15.54
N GLN A 42 -9.91 16.99 -14.91
CA GLN A 42 -8.53 17.43 -14.99
C GLN A 42 -7.91 17.16 -16.37
N ILE A 43 -8.36 16.11 -17.07
CA ILE A 43 -8.01 15.88 -18.48
C ILE A 43 -8.58 17.00 -19.34
N TYR A 44 -9.85 17.34 -19.17
CA TYR A 44 -10.48 18.48 -19.83
C TYR A 44 -9.77 19.80 -19.51
N LEU A 45 -9.42 20.02 -18.24
CA LEU A 45 -8.66 21.19 -17.80
C LEU A 45 -7.31 21.28 -18.52
N ARG A 46 -6.54 20.18 -18.58
CA ARG A 46 -5.25 20.11 -19.28
C ARG A 46 -5.37 20.53 -20.74
N GLU A 47 -6.43 20.12 -21.42
CA GLU A 47 -6.64 20.41 -22.84
C GLU A 47 -7.07 21.86 -23.09
N ASN A 48 -7.89 22.43 -22.20
CA ASN A 48 -8.53 23.72 -22.41
C ASN A 48 -7.85 24.90 -21.70
N ILE A 49 -6.95 24.64 -20.75
CA ILE A 49 -6.33 25.71 -19.94
C ILE A 49 -5.54 26.73 -20.75
N ASN A 50 -4.97 26.31 -21.88
CA ASN A 50 -4.22 27.19 -22.78
C ASN A 50 -5.10 28.23 -23.48
N ASN A 51 -6.41 28.00 -23.56
CA ASN A 51 -7.38 28.92 -24.17
C ASN A 51 -7.70 30.13 -23.26
N TYR A 52 -7.23 30.13 -22.00
CA TYR A 52 -7.47 31.17 -21.00
C TYR A 52 -6.20 31.94 -20.65
N LYS A 53 -5.30 32.12 -21.62
CA LYS A 53 -4.12 32.97 -21.45
C LYS A 53 -4.54 34.43 -21.58
N ASN A 54 -4.06 35.27 -20.67
CA ASN A 54 -4.24 36.72 -20.74
C ASN A 54 -3.30 37.32 -21.80
N GLU A 55 -3.40 38.64 -22.04
CA GLU A 55 -2.56 39.38 -23.00
C GLU A 55 -1.05 39.18 -22.78
N ASN A 56 -0.63 38.96 -21.53
CA ASN A 56 0.76 38.66 -21.15
C ASN A 56 1.17 37.18 -21.37
N GLY A 57 0.32 36.37 -22.00
CA GLY A 57 0.54 34.93 -22.22
C GLY A 57 0.44 34.04 -20.97
N LYS A 58 0.15 34.64 -19.80
CA LYS A 58 0.01 33.93 -18.52
C LYS A 58 -1.44 33.51 -18.29
N VAL A 59 -1.65 32.31 -17.75
CA VAL A 59 -2.98 31.83 -17.34
C VAL A 59 -3.24 32.23 -15.91
N GLU A 60 -4.31 33.00 -15.68
CA GLU A 60 -4.80 33.23 -14.33
C GLU A 60 -5.58 32.00 -13.83
N LEU A 61 -4.86 31.06 -13.19
CA LEU A 61 -5.36 29.71 -12.89
C LEU A 61 -6.70 29.71 -12.12
N LYS A 62 -6.87 30.62 -11.15
CA LYS A 62 -8.08 30.68 -10.31
C LYS A 62 -9.32 31.05 -11.11
N VAL A 63 -9.21 32.07 -11.98
CA VAL A 63 -10.32 32.52 -12.84
C VAL A 63 -10.60 31.48 -13.92
N ALA A 64 -9.56 30.99 -14.58
CA ALA A 64 -9.66 29.99 -15.64
C ALA A 64 -10.33 28.69 -15.15
N THR A 65 -9.96 28.19 -13.96
CA THR A 65 -10.53 26.96 -13.39
C THR A 65 -12.01 27.13 -13.04
N ARG A 66 -12.42 28.31 -12.55
CA ARG A 66 -13.82 28.61 -12.27
C ARG A 66 -14.66 28.59 -13.56
N LEU A 67 -14.23 29.35 -14.57
CA LEU A 67 -14.92 29.42 -15.87
C LEU A 67 -15.01 28.06 -16.56
N MET A 68 -13.91 27.30 -16.54
CA MET A 68 -13.91 25.94 -17.10
C MET A 68 -14.80 25.00 -16.29
N GLY A 69 -14.93 25.19 -14.97
CA GLY A 69 -15.82 24.38 -14.14
C GLY A 69 -17.28 24.57 -14.52
N ASP A 70 -17.67 25.81 -14.84
CA ASP A 70 -19.01 26.13 -15.33
C ASP A 70 -19.23 25.56 -16.74
N LYS A 71 -18.24 25.68 -17.64
CA LYS A 71 -18.29 25.05 -18.98
C LYS A 71 -18.36 23.52 -18.93
N TRP A 72 -17.62 22.89 -18.02
CA TRP A 72 -17.66 21.44 -17.84
C TRP A 72 -19.04 20.95 -17.37
N LYS A 73 -19.72 21.71 -16.50
CA LYS A 73 -21.09 21.39 -16.10
C LYS A 73 -22.03 21.47 -17.30
N ALA A 74 -21.89 22.51 -18.12
CA ALA A 74 -22.68 22.74 -19.33
C ALA A 74 -22.30 21.83 -20.53
N LEU A 75 -21.21 21.07 -20.43
CA LEU A 75 -20.71 20.21 -21.51
C LEU A 75 -21.65 19.03 -21.78
N ASP A 76 -21.77 18.65 -23.05
CA ASP A 76 -22.54 17.48 -23.48
C ASP A 76 -21.93 16.18 -22.94
N GLU A 77 -22.78 15.17 -22.76
CA GLU A 77 -22.34 13.87 -22.23
C GLU A 77 -21.36 13.16 -23.17
N THR A 78 -21.40 13.45 -24.48
CA THR A 78 -20.48 12.90 -25.49
C THR A 78 -19.03 13.32 -25.24
N GLU A 79 -18.79 14.60 -24.95
CA GLU A 79 -17.46 15.12 -24.66
C GLU A 79 -16.96 14.68 -23.29
N LYS A 80 -17.86 14.61 -22.30
CA LYS A 80 -17.57 14.01 -20.99
C LYS A 80 -17.18 12.54 -21.13
N ALA A 81 -17.88 11.78 -21.97
CA ALA A 81 -17.59 10.38 -22.27
C ALA A 81 -16.21 10.21 -22.92
N ARG A 82 -15.81 11.13 -23.81
CA ARG A 82 -14.44 11.15 -24.37
C ARG A 82 -13.39 11.27 -23.27
N CYS A 83 -13.54 12.22 -22.34
CA CYS A 83 -12.59 12.38 -21.22
C CYS A 83 -12.60 11.17 -20.28
N LYS A 84 -13.75 10.52 -20.05
CA LYS A 84 -13.85 9.27 -19.28
C LYS A 84 -13.07 8.13 -19.97
N LYS A 85 -13.21 7.99 -21.30
CA LYS A 85 -12.50 6.97 -22.08
C LYS A 85 -10.97 7.16 -22.03
N ILE A 86 -10.49 8.41 -22.15
CA ILE A 86 -9.06 8.71 -22.00
C ILE A 86 -8.58 8.35 -20.59
N TYR A 87 -9.35 8.71 -19.56
CA TYR A 87 -9.04 8.35 -18.19
C TYR A 87 -8.92 6.83 -17.99
N GLU A 88 -9.88 6.05 -18.51
CA GLU A 88 -9.86 4.59 -18.43
C GLU A 88 -8.61 4.00 -19.10
N GLN A 89 -8.25 4.50 -20.28
CA GLN A 89 -7.03 4.09 -20.98
C GLN A 89 -5.75 4.42 -20.20
N GLU A 90 -5.65 5.64 -19.64
CA GLU A 90 -4.50 6.02 -18.82
C GLU A 90 -4.44 5.22 -17.50
N VAL A 91 -5.59 4.88 -16.90
CA VAL A 91 -5.70 3.99 -15.72
C VAL A 91 -5.20 2.60 -16.04
N GLU A 92 -5.63 2.03 -17.17
CA GLU A 92 -5.22 0.71 -17.60
C GLU A 92 -3.70 0.67 -17.85
N ALA A 93 -3.17 1.62 -18.62
CA ALA A 93 -1.74 1.73 -18.89
C ALA A 93 -0.91 1.90 -17.61
N HIS A 94 -1.39 2.71 -16.66
CA HIS A 94 -0.77 2.86 -15.35
C HIS A 94 -0.77 1.55 -14.57
N ASN A 95 -1.90 0.85 -14.52
CA ASN A 95 -2.02 -0.38 -13.75
C ASN A 95 -1.18 -1.52 -14.32
N ILE A 96 -1.12 -1.63 -15.66
CA ILE A 96 -0.25 -2.61 -16.34
C ILE A 96 1.21 -2.37 -15.95
N LYS A 97 1.74 -1.17 -16.21
CA LYS A 97 3.14 -0.84 -15.92
C LYS A 97 3.46 -0.93 -14.43
N LYS A 98 2.53 -0.54 -13.56
CA LYS A 98 2.67 -0.68 -12.12
C LYS A 98 2.77 -2.16 -11.72
N ASN A 99 1.88 -3.01 -12.24
CA ASN A 99 1.87 -4.42 -11.92
C ASN A 99 3.13 -5.13 -12.45
N GLU A 100 3.60 -4.76 -13.64
CA GLU A 100 4.87 -5.23 -14.20
C GLU A 100 6.06 -4.83 -13.32
N ALA A 101 6.14 -3.56 -12.92
CA ALA A 101 7.19 -3.08 -12.02
C ALA A 101 7.18 -3.83 -10.68
N LEU A 102 6.00 -4.12 -10.11
CA LEU A 102 5.87 -4.86 -8.86
C LEU A 102 6.23 -6.36 -9.01
N LYS A 103 5.95 -6.97 -10.16
CA LYS A 103 6.31 -8.38 -10.43
C LYS A 103 7.81 -8.56 -10.66
N ASN A 104 8.45 -7.59 -11.30
CA ASN A 104 9.88 -7.65 -11.63
C ASN A 104 10.79 -7.23 -10.47
N ALA A 105 10.24 -6.60 -9.43
CA ALA A 105 11.00 -6.12 -8.30
C ALA A 105 11.44 -7.26 -7.37
N THR A 106 12.65 -7.14 -6.82
CA THR A 106 13.17 -8.12 -5.85
C THR A 106 12.67 -7.81 -4.43
N PRO A 107 12.61 -8.82 -3.52
CA PRO A 107 12.24 -8.60 -2.13
C PRO A 107 13.12 -7.56 -1.41
N GLN A 108 14.40 -7.47 -1.78
CA GLN A 108 15.32 -6.46 -1.23
C GLN A 108 14.94 -5.04 -1.66
N GLN A 109 14.54 -4.83 -2.92
CA GLN A 109 14.06 -3.53 -3.40
C GLN A 109 12.80 -3.10 -2.65
N PHE A 110 11.86 -4.02 -2.39
CA PHE A 110 10.68 -3.72 -1.57
C PHE A 110 11.04 -3.31 -0.14
N PHE A 111 12.04 -3.96 0.46
CA PHE A 111 12.51 -3.61 1.80
C PHE A 111 13.11 -2.20 1.85
N GLU A 112 14.00 -1.87 0.91
CA GLU A 112 14.65 -0.56 0.82
C GLU A 112 13.65 0.57 0.52
N GLU A 113 12.76 0.35 -0.45
CA GLU A 113 11.65 1.27 -0.78
C GLU A 113 10.76 1.52 0.44
N ASN A 114 10.34 0.46 1.14
CA ASN A 114 9.48 0.59 2.31
C ASN A 114 10.17 1.25 3.51
N ARG A 115 11.48 1.03 3.68
CA ARG A 115 12.27 1.73 4.69
C ARG A 115 12.23 3.24 4.45
N LEU A 116 12.34 3.68 3.19
CA LEU A 116 12.25 5.09 2.83
C LEU A 116 10.82 5.63 2.95
N ARG A 117 9.81 4.87 2.51
CA ARG A 117 8.40 5.25 2.66
C ARG A 117 8.00 5.46 4.12
N ARG A 118 8.48 4.63 5.04
CA ARG A 118 8.29 4.84 6.49
C ARG A 118 8.91 6.17 6.95
N LYS A 119 10.13 6.47 6.51
CA LYS A 119 10.83 7.73 6.85
C LYS A 119 10.02 8.96 6.39
N TYR A 120 9.44 8.90 5.20
CA TYR A 120 8.65 10.00 4.61
C TYR A 120 7.14 9.89 4.86
N LYS A 121 6.69 8.98 5.74
CA LYS A 121 5.26 8.77 6.08
C LYS A 121 4.37 8.49 4.85
N LEU A 122 4.92 7.82 3.84
CA LEU A 122 4.22 7.38 2.64
C LEU A 122 3.63 5.97 2.84
N ASN A 123 2.58 5.66 2.08
CA ASN A 123 1.97 4.33 2.06
C ASN A 123 2.98 3.28 1.58
N LEU A 124 3.07 2.17 2.33
CA LEU A 124 3.97 1.05 2.03
C LEU A 124 3.52 0.30 0.77
N ILE A 125 4.49 -0.20 0.01
CA ILE A 125 4.25 -1.11 -1.10
C ILE A 125 4.29 -2.55 -0.60
N LYS A 126 3.29 -3.34 -0.97
CA LYS A 126 3.26 -4.77 -0.68
C LYS A 126 3.88 -5.53 -1.85
N ASP A 127 4.71 -6.52 -1.52
CA ASP A 127 5.26 -7.45 -2.49
C ASP A 127 4.14 -8.45 -2.89
N PRO A 128 3.81 -8.58 -4.20
CA PRO A 128 2.83 -9.56 -4.67
C PRO A 128 3.26 -11.02 -4.49
N SER A 129 4.57 -11.28 -4.51
CA SER A 129 5.15 -12.63 -4.39
C SER A 129 5.33 -13.08 -2.94
N GLN A 130 5.27 -12.14 -1.99
CA GLN A 130 5.45 -12.44 -0.58
C GLN A 130 4.32 -13.36 -0.07
N PRO A 131 4.63 -14.53 0.50
CA PRO A 131 3.62 -15.40 1.06
C PRO A 131 2.89 -14.69 2.21
N LYS A 132 1.60 -14.98 2.35
CA LYS A 132 0.84 -14.54 3.52
C LYS A 132 1.43 -15.19 4.77
N ARG A 133 1.30 -14.51 5.91
CA ARG A 133 1.69 -15.08 7.20
C ARG A 133 0.81 -16.29 7.51
N PRO A 134 1.34 -17.32 8.21
CA PRO A 134 0.54 -18.44 8.66
C PRO A 134 -0.61 -17.93 9.55
N MET A 135 -1.76 -18.56 9.41
CA MET A 135 -2.92 -18.19 10.21
C MET A 135 -2.73 -18.67 11.64
N ASN A 136 -3.17 -17.86 12.62
CA ASN A 136 -3.19 -18.29 14.02
C ASN A 136 -4.41 -19.21 14.26
N SER A 137 -4.38 -20.06 15.29
CA SER A 137 -5.48 -20.97 15.70
C SER A 137 -6.83 -20.27 15.80
N PHE A 138 -6.88 -19.04 16.30
CA PHE A 138 -8.10 -18.23 16.32
C PHE A 138 -8.67 -17.93 14.92
N MET A 139 -7.81 -17.69 13.92
CA MET A 139 -8.28 -17.42 12.54
C MET A 139 -8.89 -18.68 11.90
N TYR A 140 -8.33 -19.86 12.17
CA TYR A 140 -8.96 -21.12 11.78
C TYR A 140 -10.27 -21.35 12.51
N PHE A 141 -10.36 -20.99 13.79
CA PHE A 141 -11.62 -21.00 14.53
C PHE A 141 -12.68 -20.13 13.86
N LEU A 142 -12.35 -18.90 13.50
CA LEU A 142 -13.25 -18.02 12.76
C LEU A 142 -13.64 -18.58 11.37
N GLN A 143 -12.68 -19.16 10.65
CA GLN A 143 -12.96 -19.80 9.36
C GLN A 143 -13.95 -20.95 9.54
N HIS A 144 -13.74 -21.81 10.54
CA HIS A 144 -14.64 -22.89 10.87
C HIS A 144 -16.05 -22.39 11.18
N LEU A 145 -16.20 -21.38 12.06
CA LEU A 145 -17.51 -20.78 12.37
C LEU A 145 -18.22 -20.19 11.13
N ARG A 146 -17.46 -19.67 10.16
CA ARG A 146 -18.02 -19.16 8.90
C ARG A 146 -18.48 -20.29 7.99
N GLU A 147 -17.72 -21.38 7.92
CA GLU A 147 -18.04 -22.58 7.12
C GLU A 147 -19.26 -23.32 7.68
N THR A 148 -19.35 -23.48 9.01
CA THR A 148 -20.50 -24.05 9.73
C THR A 148 -21.70 -23.10 9.76
N LYS A 149 -21.52 -21.85 9.33
CA LYS A 149 -22.54 -20.79 9.29
C LYS A 149 -23.17 -20.54 10.67
N ASP A 150 -22.34 -20.57 11.71
CA ASP A 150 -22.77 -20.39 13.09
C ASP A 150 -23.54 -19.09 13.28
N PRO A 151 -24.54 -19.07 14.18
CA PRO A 151 -25.41 -17.91 14.39
C PRO A 151 -24.62 -16.66 14.83
N VAL A 152 -23.48 -16.86 15.49
CA VAL A 152 -22.57 -15.79 15.92
C VAL A 152 -22.00 -15.01 14.74
N MET A 153 -21.73 -15.67 13.60
CA MET A 153 -21.19 -15.02 12.40
C MET A 153 -22.25 -14.31 11.55
N LYS A 154 -23.54 -14.48 11.88
CA LYS A 154 -24.66 -13.80 11.21
C LYS A 154 -25.21 -12.62 12.00
N ARG A 155 -24.73 -12.41 13.23
CA ARG A 155 -25.28 -11.44 14.15
C ARG A 155 -24.52 -10.12 14.08
N GLY A 156 -25.22 -9.06 13.67
CA GLY A 156 -24.73 -7.68 13.78
C GLY A 156 -23.56 -7.34 12.87
N ASP A 157 -22.90 -6.24 13.20
CA ASP A 157 -21.73 -5.72 12.47
C ASP A 157 -20.51 -6.66 12.61
N VAL A 158 -19.58 -6.63 11.66
CA VAL A 158 -18.36 -7.46 11.62
C VAL A 158 -17.57 -7.35 12.93
N LYS A 159 -17.60 -6.18 13.57
CA LYS A 159 -16.95 -5.95 14.86
C LYS A 159 -17.60 -6.75 15.99
N GLU A 160 -18.93 -6.77 16.07
CA GLU A 160 -19.68 -7.51 17.10
C GLU A 160 -19.53 -9.03 16.94
N GLN A 161 -19.52 -9.50 15.68
CA GLN A 161 -19.23 -10.89 15.34
C GLN A 161 -17.85 -11.30 15.85
N ALA A 162 -16.84 -10.48 15.60
CA ALA A 162 -15.47 -10.75 16.03
C ALA A 162 -15.33 -10.79 17.56
N THR A 163 -16.00 -9.87 18.28
CA THR A 163 -16.01 -9.88 19.76
C THR A 163 -16.68 -11.13 20.30
N SER A 164 -17.87 -11.47 19.80
CA SER A 164 -18.62 -12.65 20.24
C SER A 164 -17.85 -13.96 19.97
N ALA A 165 -17.23 -14.06 18.79
CA ALA A 165 -16.37 -15.21 18.46
C ALA A 165 -15.09 -15.26 19.31
N SER A 166 -14.55 -14.10 19.72
CA SER A 166 -13.42 -14.06 20.64
C SER A 166 -13.79 -14.60 22.02
N ASP A 167 -14.97 -14.27 22.53
CA ASP A 167 -15.44 -14.75 23.84
C ASP A 167 -15.70 -16.27 23.81
N LEU A 168 -16.29 -16.78 22.73
CA LEU A 168 -16.40 -18.22 22.49
C LEU A 168 -15.02 -18.90 22.45
N TYR A 169 -14.07 -18.33 21.71
CA TYR A 169 -12.74 -18.90 21.62
C TYR A 169 -12.03 -18.91 22.98
N LYS A 170 -12.20 -17.88 23.80
CA LYS A 170 -11.63 -17.84 25.16
C LYS A 170 -12.24 -18.93 26.05
N ALA A 171 -13.54 -19.17 25.93
CA ALA A 171 -14.27 -20.19 26.70
C ALA A 171 -13.89 -21.64 26.34
N LEU A 172 -13.30 -21.89 25.16
CA LEU A 172 -12.82 -23.23 24.79
C LEU A 172 -11.67 -23.71 25.69
N SER A 173 -11.62 -25.01 25.94
CA SER A 173 -10.53 -25.65 26.67
C SER A 173 -9.21 -25.61 25.89
N GLU A 174 -8.08 -25.76 26.59
CA GLU A 174 -6.75 -25.80 25.95
C GLU A 174 -6.60 -26.98 24.99
N ALA A 175 -7.24 -28.12 25.28
CA ALA A 175 -7.25 -29.29 24.41
C ALA A 175 -7.95 -29.00 23.08
N GLU A 176 -9.10 -28.32 23.09
CA GLU A 176 -9.84 -27.95 21.87
C GLU A 176 -9.11 -26.89 21.04
N LYS A 177 -8.39 -25.99 21.71
CA LYS A 177 -7.52 -24.99 21.06
C LYS A 177 -6.30 -25.66 20.40
N ALA A 178 -5.70 -26.66 21.07
CA ALA A 178 -4.53 -27.41 20.59
C ALA A 178 -4.83 -28.28 19.35
N VAL A 179 -6.00 -28.93 19.29
CA VAL A 179 -6.43 -29.71 18.11
C VAL A 179 -6.46 -28.84 16.84
N ARG A 180 -6.83 -27.56 16.96
CA ARG A 180 -6.85 -26.61 15.84
C ARG A 180 -5.44 -26.16 15.43
N HIS A 181 -4.47 -26.16 16.35
CA HIS A 181 -3.05 -25.98 16.02
C HIS A 181 -2.47 -27.18 15.25
N ILE A 182 -2.97 -28.40 15.46
CA ILE A 182 -2.50 -29.58 14.70
C ILE A 182 -3.01 -29.55 13.25
N ILE A 183 -4.22 -29.03 13.01
CA ILE A 183 -4.73 -28.77 11.65
C ILE A 183 -3.87 -27.70 10.96
N ASN A 184 -3.45 -26.66 11.69
CA ASN A 184 -2.52 -25.61 11.22
C ASN A 184 -1.23 -26.22 10.66
N ASP A 185 -0.57 -27.10 11.43
CA ASP A 185 0.69 -27.71 11.02
C ASP A 185 0.53 -28.67 9.83
N LYS A 186 -0.61 -29.39 9.73
CA LYS A 186 -0.86 -30.32 8.62
C LYS A 186 -1.24 -29.61 7.32
N GLN A 187 -2.05 -28.56 7.36
CA GLN A 187 -2.44 -27.83 6.16
C GLN A 187 -1.29 -26.95 5.63
N ASP A 188 -0.51 -26.32 6.52
CA ASP A 188 0.62 -25.48 6.11
C ASP A 188 1.81 -26.33 5.61
N ASN A 189 2.09 -27.51 6.19
CA ASN A 189 3.11 -28.41 5.65
C ASN A 189 2.72 -28.99 4.28
N VAL A 190 1.43 -29.25 4.04
CA VAL A 190 0.96 -29.70 2.71
C VAL A 190 1.07 -28.57 1.68
N LEU A 191 0.83 -27.30 2.07
CA LEU A 191 1.00 -26.16 1.16
C LEU A 191 2.48 -25.83 0.87
N ILE A 192 3.37 -25.91 1.88
CA ILE A 192 4.80 -25.67 1.71
C ILE A 192 5.45 -26.76 0.84
N CYS A 193 5.06 -28.03 1.01
CA CYS A 193 5.55 -29.12 0.17
C CYS A 193 5.06 -29.03 -1.29
N LEU A 194 3.85 -28.51 -1.54
CA LEU A 194 3.34 -28.32 -2.91
C LEU A 194 3.97 -27.12 -3.64
N GLN A 195 4.52 -26.14 -2.92
CA GLN A 195 5.26 -25.01 -3.52
C GLN A 195 6.74 -25.32 -3.82
N MET A 196 7.26 -26.48 -3.42
CA MET A 196 8.62 -26.94 -3.77
C MET A 196 8.67 -27.98 -4.91
N ILE A 197 7.53 -28.32 -5.53
CA ILE A 197 7.42 -29.31 -6.63
C ILE A 197 7.03 -28.64 -7.98
N LYS A 198 7.31 -27.35 -8.16
CA LYS A 198 7.25 -26.67 -9.46
C LYS A 198 8.45 -25.76 -9.63
#